data_AF-A0A920D815-F1
#
_entry.id   AF-A0A920D815-F1
#
_cell.length_a   1.000
_cell.length_b   1.000
_cell.length_c   1.000
_cell.angle_alpha   90.00
_cell.angle_beta   90.00
_cell.angle_gamma   90.00
#
_symmetry.space_group_name_H-M   'P 1'
#
loop_
_entity.id
_entity.type
_entity.pdbx_description
1 polymer ?
#
loop_
_entity_poly.entity_id
_entity_poly.type
_entity_poly.pdbx_seq_one_letter_code
_entity_poly.pdbx_strand_id
1 'polypeptide(L)'
;MHAWFSDLLNEWGIANRCILEQQPNHPLFLLDRTFNKADEREADEFISLLQAKYRTFVQEQLLASHDVTIIESVMFQDTINTSFHGGMNKDKLRGFAHSLQDILSPLHPSLIYYYQIDPEAQWRFICSVRGMEWGPVSFKTDEDFREAGLLWRGSQAFVRGLVDDWDIPKLVIENADYLWAEYWQRIEQFVRAQVR
;
A
#
# COMPACT_ATOMS: atom_id res chain seq x y z
N MET A 1 10.89 -1.96 -9.17
CA MET A 1 10.28 -3.17 -8.56
C MET A 1 9.18 -3.73 -9.45
N HIS A 2 8.23 -2.91 -9.90
CA HIS A 2 7.06 -3.35 -10.69
C HIS A 2 7.41 -3.94 -12.06
N ALA A 3 8.31 -3.29 -12.82
CA ALA A 3 8.82 -3.83 -14.08
C ALA A 3 9.46 -5.22 -13.87
N TRP A 4 10.36 -5.33 -12.88
CA TRP A 4 11.00 -6.60 -12.52
C TRP A 4 9.99 -7.71 -12.17
N PHE A 5 8.92 -7.40 -11.43
CA PHE A 5 7.92 -8.39 -11.04
C PHE A 5 7.07 -8.87 -12.21
N SER A 6 6.67 -7.94 -13.10
CA SER A 6 5.96 -8.28 -14.34
C SER A 6 6.85 -9.12 -15.27
N ASP A 7 8.12 -8.74 -15.43
CA ASP A 7 9.11 -9.47 -16.23
C ASP A 7 9.31 -10.90 -15.68
N LEU A 8 9.43 -11.04 -14.35
CA LEU A 8 9.55 -12.34 -13.69
C LEU A 8 8.36 -13.26 -13.97
N LEU A 9 7.12 -12.74 -13.90
CA LEU A 9 5.92 -13.52 -14.21
C LEU A 9 5.86 -13.89 -15.70
N ASN A 10 6.28 -12.97 -16.58
CA ASN A 10 6.36 -13.23 -18.02
C ASN A 10 7.37 -14.35 -18.33
N GLU A 11 8.52 -14.38 -17.66
CA GLU A 11 9.53 -15.45 -17.76
C GLU A 11 8.96 -16.82 -17.33
N TRP A 12 7.99 -16.82 -16.42
CA TRP A 12 7.27 -18.02 -15.99
C TRP A 12 6.05 -18.36 -16.84
N GLY A 13 5.76 -17.56 -17.88
CA GLY A 13 4.62 -17.75 -18.77
C GLY A 13 3.27 -17.40 -18.15
N ILE A 14 3.24 -16.56 -17.11
CA ILE A 14 2.02 -16.17 -16.39
C ILE A 14 1.52 -14.82 -16.89
N ALA A 15 0.30 -14.80 -17.43
CA ALA A 15 -0.31 -13.57 -17.91
C ALA A 15 -0.58 -12.63 -16.73
N ASN A 16 -0.07 -11.40 -16.80
CA ASN A 16 -0.17 -10.46 -15.69
C ASN A 16 -0.50 -9.03 -16.13
N ARG A 17 -1.02 -8.25 -15.17
CA ARG A 17 -1.29 -6.83 -15.32
C ARG A 17 -0.76 -6.06 -14.13
N CYS A 18 0.02 -5.01 -14.40
CA CYS A 18 0.42 -4.04 -13.37
C CYS A 18 -0.57 -2.88 -13.29
N ILE A 19 -0.90 -2.50 -12.06
CA ILE A 19 -1.64 -1.30 -11.71
C ILE A 19 -0.73 -0.47 -10.81
N LEU A 20 -0.13 0.56 -11.40
CA LEU A 20 0.91 1.36 -10.75
C LEU A 20 0.29 2.57 -10.07
N GLU A 21 0.81 2.95 -8.91
CA GLU A 21 0.31 4.08 -8.09
C GLU A 21 0.10 5.35 -8.92
N GLN A 22 1.08 5.70 -9.75
CA GLN A 22 1.08 6.95 -10.52
C GLN A 22 0.41 6.84 -11.90
N GLN A 23 -0.26 5.72 -12.22
CA GLN A 23 -0.88 5.57 -13.53
C GLN A 23 -2.09 6.52 -13.68
N PRO A 24 -2.29 7.13 -14.87
CA PRO A 24 -3.50 7.89 -15.16
C PRO A 24 -4.75 7.03 -14.99
N ASN A 25 -5.84 7.63 -14.51
CA ASN A 25 -7.14 6.98 -14.33
C ASN A 25 -7.06 5.70 -13.47
N HIS A 26 -6.34 5.78 -12.35
CA HIS A 26 -6.13 4.64 -11.46
C HIS A 26 -7.47 4.00 -11.01
N PRO A 27 -7.67 2.67 -11.21
CA PRO A 27 -8.94 2.00 -10.97
C PRO A 27 -9.31 1.94 -9.49
N LEU A 28 -8.38 2.24 -8.59
CA LEU A 28 -8.60 2.24 -7.14
C LEU A 28 -8.39 3.61 -6.46
N PHE A 29 -8.29 4.72 -7.20
CA PHE A 29 -8.28 6.08 -6.62
C PHE A 29 -9.56 6.86 -6.88
N LEU A 30 -9.88 7.76 -5.95
CA LEU A 30 -10.83 8.86 -6.14
C LEU A 30 -10.03 10.11 -6.52
N LEU A 31 -10.03 10.46 -7.81
CA LEU A 31 -9.21 11.57 -8.34
C LEU A 31 -9.98 12.91 -8.38
N ASP A 32 -11.31 12.85 -8.37
CA ASP A 32 -12.15 14.01 -8.71
C ASP A 32 -12.48 14.92 -7.53
N ARG A 33 -12.13 14.52 -6.30
CA ARG A 33 -12.49 15.25 -5.07
C ARG A 33 -11.53 14.97 -3.92
N THR A 34 -11.23 16.02 -3.15
CA THR A 34 -10.58 15.91 -1.84
C THR A 34 -11.64 15.80 -0.74
N PHE A 35 -11.37 14.96 0.26
CA PHE A 35 -12.27 14.72 1.40
C PHE A 35 -11.60 15.14 2.70
N ASN A 36 -12.34 15.83 3.56
CA ASN A 36 -11.92 16.04 4.94
C ASN A 36 -12.20 14.77 5.76
N LYS A 37 -11.18 13.92 5.91
CA LYS A 37 -11.27 12.61 6.60
C LYS A 37 -11.53 12.72 8.11
N ALA A 38 -11.37 13.90 8.70
CA ALA A 38 -11.71 14.15 10.11
C ALA A 38 -13.20 14.51 10.31
N ASP A 39 -13.91 14.90 9.24
CA ASP A 39 -15.36 15.07 9.28
C ASP A 39 -16.05 13.72 9.06
N GLU A 40 -16.93 13.34 9.99
CA GLU A 40 -17.56 12.00 9.98
C GLU A 40 -18.40 11.74 8.72
N ARG A 41 -19.12 12.77 8.23
CA ARG A 41 -19.99 12.63 7.06
C ARG A 41 -19.16 12.52 5.78
N GLU A 42 -18.11 13.33 5.64
CA GLU A 42 -17.19 13.22 4.50
C GLU A 42 -16.37 11.92 4.55
N ALA A 43 -16.00 11.43 5.73
CA ALA A 43 -15.36 10.13 5.89
C ALA A 43 -16.26 8.99 5.42
N ASP A 44 -17.55 9.00 5.78
CA ASP A 44 -18.52 7.98 5.34
C ASP A 44 -18.75 8.01 3.83
N GLU A 45 -18.79 9.22 3.25
CA GLU A 45 -18.89 9.40 1.80
C GLU A 45 -17.64 8.86 1.08
N PHE A 46 -16.45 9.20 1.58
CA PHE A 46 -15.17 8.70 1.06
C PHE A 46 -15.12 7.16 1.09
N ILE A 47 -15.46 6.55 2.23
CA ILE A 47 -15.50 5.10 2.41
C ILE A 47 -16.45 4.47 1.41
N SER A 48 -17.68 4.98 1.31
CA SER A 48 -18.72 4.43 0.44
C SER A 48 -18.32 4.46 -1.04
N LEU A 49 -17.78 5.59 -1.50
CA LEU A 49 -17.32 5.75 -2.89
C LEU A 49 -16.15 4.82 -3.21
N LEU A 50 -15.18 4.71 -2.31
CA LEU A 50 -14.01 3.87 -2.56
C LEU A 50 -14.37 2.38 -2.50
N GLN A 51 -15.23 1.98 -1.56
CA GLN A 51 -15.80 0.64 -1.49
C GLN A 51 -16.53 0.24 -2.78
N ALA A 52 -17.31 1.15 -3.36
CA ALA A 52 -17.98 0.91 -4.64
C ALA A 52 -16.94 0.70 -5.77
N LYS A 53 -15.88 1.51 -5.78
CA LYS A 53 -14.79 1.42 -6.75
C LYS A 53 -14.04 0.09 -6.68
N TYR A 54 -13.73 -0.37 -5.46
CA TYR A 54 -13.10 -1.67 -5.24
C TYR A 54 -14.02 -2.83 -5.67
N ARG A 55 -15.34 -2.74 -5.44
CA ARG A 55 -16.28 -3.77 -5.92
C ARG A 55 -16.28 -3.85 -7.44
N THR A 56 -16.39 -2.71 -8.13
CA THR A 56 -16.31 -2.67 -9.60
C THR A 56 -15.00 -3.27 -10.09
N PHE A 57 -13.88 -2.87 -9.49
CA PHE A 57 -12.58 -3.42 -9.83
C PHE A 57 -12.51 -4.95 -9.68
N VAL A 58 -13.00 -5.50 -8.57
CA VAL A 58 -13.01 -6.96 -8.35
C VAL A 58 -13.86 -7.67 -9.40
N GLN A 59 -15.04 -7.14 -9.74
CA GLN A 59 -15.86 -7.72 -10.81
C GLN A 59 -15.16 -7.70 -12.16
N GLU A 60 -14.46 -6.62 -12.49
CA GLU A 60 -13.67 -6.53 -13.73
C GLU A 60 -12.50 -7.51 -13.74
N GLN A 61 -11.78 -7.69 -12.62
CA GLN A 61 -10.66 -8.62 -12.56
C GLN A 61 -11.10 -10.09 -12.61
N LEU A 62 -12.25 -10.44 -12.02
CA LEU A 62 -12.81 -11.79 -12.12
C LEU A 62 -13.19 -12.19 -13.55
N LEU A 63 -13.40 -11.21 -14.44
CA LEU A 63 -13.71 -11.42 -15.85
C LEU A 63 -12.49 -11.22 -16.76
N ALA A 64 -11.35 -10.85 -16.20
CA ALA A 64 -10.16 -10.55 -16.98
C ALA A 64 -9.48 -11.83 -17.50
N SER A 65 -8.71 -11.68 -18.57
CA SER A 65 -8.02 -12.80 -19.23
C SER A 65 -6.61 -13.05 -18.68
N HIS A 66 -6.16 -12.24 -17.71
CA HIS A 66 -4.85 -12.39 -17.08
C HIS A 66 -4.99 -13.13 -15.75
N ASP A 67 -3.96 -13.88 -15.37
CA ASP A 67 -3.97 -14.73 -14.17
C ASP A 67 -3.64 -13.93 -12.92
N VAL A 68 -2.75 -12.93 -13.04
CA VAL A 68 -2.23 -12.17 -11.90
C VAL A 68 -2.39 -10.66 -12.10
N THR A 69 -2.95 -9.99 -11.10
CA THR A 69 -2.97 -8.52 -11.03
C THR A 69 -2.03 -8.04 -9.93
N ILE A 70 -1.10 -7.16 -10.28
CA ILE A 70 -0.16 -6.54 -9.34
C ILE A 70 -0.66 -5.13 -9.04
N ILE A 71 -0.94 -4.84 -7.77
CA ILE A 71 -1.39 -3.52 -7.31
C ILE A 71 -0.27 -2.90 -6.48
N GLU A 72 0.23 -1.75 -6.89
CA GLU A 72 1.26 -1.00 -6.17
C GLU A 72 0.62 -0.02 -5.18
N SER A 73 0.95 -0.15 -3.90
CA SER A 73 0.85 0.88 -2.83
C SER A 73 -0.50 1.56 -2.57
N VAL A 74 -1.59 1.24 -3.27
CA VAL A 74 -2.81 2.07 -3.18
C VAL A 74 -3.64 1.84 -1.92
N MET A 75 -3.84 0.58 -1.50
CA MET A 75 -4.71 0.28 -0.36
C MET A 75 -4.09 0.74 0.96
N PHE A 76 -2.92 0.23 1.34
CA PHE A 76 -2.38 0.53 2.65
C PHE A 76 -1.67 1.89 2.74
N GLN A 77 -0.91 2.30 1.72
CA GLN A 77 -0.18 3.56 1.75
C GLN A 77 -1.09 4.74 1.40
N ASP A 78 -1.75 4.72 0.24
CA ASP A 78 -2.46 5.93 -0.21
C ASP A 78 -3.89 6.05 0.30
N THR A 79 -4.53 4.93 0.64
CA THR A 79 -5.88 4.96 1.22
C THR A 79 -5.82 4.96 2.75
N ILE A 80 -5.31 3.90 3.36
CA ILE A 80 -5.40 3.72 4.82
C ILE A 80 -4.46 4.69 5.56
N ASN A 81 -3.19 4.74 5.19
CA ASN A 81 -2.22 5.60 5.86
C ASN A 81 -2.52 7.10 5.66
N THR A 82 -2.94 7.54 4.47
CA THR A 82 -3.39 8.94 4.31
C THR A 82 -4.70 9.25 5.04
N SER A 83 -5.58 8.27 5.26
CA SER A 83 -6.80 8.45 6.06
C SER A 83 -6.48 8.57 7.55
N PHE A 84 -5.49 7.79 8.01
CA PHE A 84 -4.95 7.90 9.36
C PHE A 84 -4.37 9.30 9.61
N HIS A 85 -3.49 9.78 8.72
CA HIS A 85 -2.92 11.13 8.82
C HIS A 85 -3.97 12.23 8.64
N GLY A 86 -5.02 11.98 7.86
CA GLY A 86 -6.15 12.89 7.69
C GLY A 86 -7.10 12.97 8.88
N GLY A 87 -6.80 12.27 9.98
CA GLY A 87 -7.57 12.38 11.22
C GLY A 87 -8.84 11.52 11.27
N MET A 88 -8.99 10.53 10.38
CA MET A 88 -10.13 9.61 10.45
C MET A 88 -10.13 8.86 11.78
N ASN A 89 -11.32 8.68 12.37
CA ASN A 89 -11.51 7.85 13.54
C ASN A 89 -10.89 6.45 13.33
N LYS A 90 -10.06 5.98 14.28
CA LYS A 90 -9.27 4.76 14.12
C LYS A 90 -10.11 3.49 14.03
N ASP A 91 -11.23 3.41 14.75
CA ASP A 91 -12.12 2.24 14.71
C ASP A 91 -12.89 2.20 13.39
N LYS A 92 -13.35 3.36 12.92
CA LYS A 92 -13.92 3.51 11.58
C LYS A 92 -12.93 3.12 10.49
N LEU A 93 -11.69 3.60 10.58
CA LEU A 93 -10.64 3.27 9.61
C LEU A 93 -10.28 1.78 9.62
N ARG A 94 -10.30 1.13 10.79
CA ARG A 94 -10.12 -0.33 10.91
C ARG A 94 -11.26 -1.08 10.22
N GLY A 95 -12.51 -0.70 10.50
CA GLY A 95 -13.67 -1.28 9.83
C GLY A 95 -13.64 -1.08 8.32
N PHE A 96 -13.18 0.10 7.88
CA PHE A 96 -12.97 0.37 6.46
C PHE A 96 -11.89 -0.53 5.84
N ALA A 97 -10.72 -0.68 6.48
CA ALA A 97 -9.68 -1.57 5.99
C ALA A 97 -10.18 -3.02 5.86
N HIS A 98 -10.85 -3.55 6.88
CA HIS A 98 -11.43 -4.91 6.83
C HIS A 98 -12.45 -5.04 5.69
N SER A 99 -13.29 -4.03 5.48
CA SER A 99 -14.24 -4.08 4.37
C SER A 99 -13.54 -4.13 3.00
N LEU A 100 -12.41 -3.45 2.82
CA LEU A 100 -11.61 -3.53 1.59
C LEU A 100 -10.97 -4.90 1.43
N GLN A 101 -10.47 -5.49 2.52
CA GLN A 101 -9.94 -6.85 2.55
C GLN A 101 -11.01 -7.87 2.12
N ASP A 102 -12.22 -7.75 2.67
CA ASP A 102 -13.36 -8.62 2.34
C ASP A 102 -13.75 -8.49 0.86
N ILE A 103 -13.81 -7.27 0.33
CA ILE A 103 -14.11 -7.03 -1.09
C ILE A 103 -13.08 -7.70 -1.99
N LEU A 104 -11.79 -7.62 -1.64
CA LEU A 104 -10.69 -8.20 -2.42
C LEU A 104 -10.59 -9.71 -2.29
N SER A 105 -11.17 -10.33 -1.24
CA SER A 105 -11.04 -11.76 -0.95
C SER A 105 -11.34 -12.70 -2.14
N PRO A 106 -12.33 -12.44 -3.04
CA PRO A 106 -12.61 -13.33 -4.17
C PRO A 106 -11.47 -13.41 -5.19
N LEU A 107 -10.51 -12.47 -5.15
CA LEU A 107 -9.32 -12.47 -6.01
C LEU A 107 -8.16 -13.29 -5.43
N HIS A 108 -8.36 -13.94 -4.27
CA HIS A 108 -7.30 -14.67 -3.52
C HIS A 108 -6.01 -13.84 -3.36
N PRO A 109 -6.09 -12.66 -2.73
CA PRO A 109 -4.96 -11.74 -2.69
C PRO A 109 -3.79 -12.33 -1.89
N SER A 110 -2.59 -11.98 -2.32
CA SER A 110 -1.35 -12.16 -1.57
C SER A 110 -0.69 -10.81 -1.34
N LEU A 111 -0.03 -10.63 -0.20
CA LEU A 111 0.52 -9.34 0.19
C LEU A 111 2.04 -9.39 0.36
N ILE A 112 2.75 -8.44 -0.26
CA ILE A 112 4.12 -8.11 0.08
C ILE A 112 4.08 -6.76 0.79
N TYR A 113 4.49 -6.72 2.06
CA TYR A 113 4.44 -5.52 2.89
C TYR A 113 5.83 -5.13 3.36
N TYR A 114 6.24 -3.90 3.06
CA TYR A 114 7.47 -3.32 3.57
C TYR A 114 7.19 -2.59 4.88
N TYR A 115 7.86 -3.02 5.94
CA TYR A 115 7.78 -2.41 7.26
C TYR A 115 9.09 -1.69 7.58
N GLN A 116 9.01 -0.42 7.98
CA GLN A 116 10.17 0.37 8.32
C GLN A 116 10.32 0.50 9.83
N ILE A 117 11.37 -0.10 10.38
CA ILE A 117 11.60 -0.12 11.84
C ILE A 117 11.89 1.28 12.37
N ASP A 118 12.66 2.07 11.61
CA ASP A 118 13.01 3.45 11.95
C ASP A 118 12.60 4.41 10.82
N PRO A 119 11.37 4.95 10.87
CA PRO A 119 10.90 5.91 9.88
C PRO A 119 11.70 7.22 9.86
N GLU A 120 12.23 7.66 11.01
CA GLU A 120 13.06 8.87 11.06
C GLU A 120 14.37 8.64 10.29
N ALA A 121 15.09 7.57 10.61
CA ALA A 121 16.34 7.22 9.92
C ALA A 121 16.10 6.99 8.41
N GLN A 122 14.97 6.37 8.05
CA GLN A 122 14.58 6.18 6.65
C GLN A 122 14.40 7.51 5.92
N TRP A 123 13.71 8.46 6.53
CA TRP A 123 13.52 9.78 5.94
C TRP A 123 14.84 10.51 5.74
N ARG A 124 15.72 10.47 6.75
CA ARG A 124 17.08 11.03 6.65
C ARG A 124 17.86 10.39 5.50
N PHE A 125 17.82 9.07 5.39
CA PHE A 125 18.45 8.34 4.31
C PHE A 125 17.89 8.75 2.93
N ILE A 126 16.57 8.74 2.75
CA ILE A 126 15.90 9.15 1.51
C ILE A 126 16.34 10.55 1.09
N CYS A 127 16.28 11.52 2.00
CA CYS A 127 16.66 12.90 1.72
C CYS A 127 18.16 13.03 1.41
N SER A 128 19.02 12.23 2.05
CA SER A 128 20.46 12.23 1.76
C SER A 128 20.81 11.73 0.35
N VAL A 129 19.99 10.82 -0.21
CA VAL A 129 20.21 10.21 -1.52
C VAL A 129 19.49 10.99 -2.62
N ARG A 130 18.26 11.43 -2.37
CA ARG A 130 17.36 11.95 -3.40
C ARG A 130 17.16 13.46 -3.35
N GLY A 131 17.56 14.11 -2.27
CA GLY A 131 17.29 15.53 -2.02
C GLY A 131 16.12 15.74 -1.05
N MET A 132 16.10 16.92 -0.42
CA MET A 132 15.12 17.30 0.61
C MET A 132 13.70 17.45 0.07
N GLU A 133 13.54 17.68 -1.23
CA GLU A 133 12.26 17.77 -1.93
C GLU A 133 11.47 16.46 -1.90
N TRP A 134 12.13 15.34 -1.60
CA TRP A 134 11.50 14.02 -1.44
C TRP A 134 11.04 13.72 -0.01
N GLY A 135 11.33 14.59 0.96
CA GLY A 135 10.78 14.49 2.30
C GLY A 135 9.36 15.05 2.38
N PRO A 136 8.47 14.52 3.25
CA PRO A 136 7.13 15.08 3.43
C PRO A 136 7.25 16.55 3.82
N VAL A 137 6.72 17.41 2.96
CA VAL A 137 6.69 18.87 3.15
C VAL A 137 8.10 19.51 3.29
N SER A 138 9.06 19.10 2.47
CA SER A 138 10.38 19.76 2.32
C SER A 138 11.05 20.04 3.66
N PHE A 139 11.43 19.00 4.39
CA PHE A 139 12.13 19.13 5.66
C PHE A 139 13.22 20.20 5.57
N LYS A 140 13.21 21.15 6.50
CA LYS A 140 14.17 22.26 6.59
C LYS A 140 15.02 22.14 7.84
N THR A 141 14.53 21.41 8.85
CA THR A 141 15.17 21.27 10.15
C THR A 141 15.30 19.81 10.57
N ASP A 142 16.18 19.58 11.54
CA ASP A 142 16.35 18.27 12.18
C ASP A 142 15.09 17.82 12.94
N GLU A 143 14.31 18.79 13.44
CA GLU A 143 13.07 18.50 14.16
C GLU A 143 11.98 17.96 13.23
N ASP A 144 11.94 18.43 11.98
CA ASP A 144 10.98 17.96 10.99
C ASP A 144 11.13 16.44 10.75
N PHE A 145 12.37 15.92 10.79
CA PHE A 145 12.63 14.48 10.69
C PHE A 145 12.08 13.72 11.90
N ARG A 146 12.27 14.25 13.12
CA ARG A 146 11.75 13.63 14.35
C ARG A 146 10.23 13.60 14.36
N GLU A 147 9.59 14.71 14.01
CA GLU A 147 8.13 14.83 13.94
C GLU A 147 7.56 13.86 12.90
N ALA A 148 8.17 13.78 11.71
CA ALA A 148 7.79 12.80 10.71
C ALA A 148 8.01 11.37 11.22
N GLY A 149 9.14 11.09 11.88
CA GLY A 149 9.41 9.80 12.50
C GLY A 149 8.29 9.35 13.44
N LEU A 150 7.83 10.25 14.31
CA LEU A 150 6.73 10.00 15.25
C LEU A 150 5.40 9.76 14.52
N LEU A 151 5.06 10.63 13.57
CA LEU A 151 3.82 10.54 12.79
C LEU A 151 3.72 9.20 12.04
N TRP A 152 4.76 8.89 11.27
CA TRP A 152 4.83 7.68 10.45
C TRP A 152 4.95 6.40 11.28
N ARG A 153 5.61 6.44 12.45
CA ARG A 153 5.61 5.29 13.36
C ARG A 153 4.19 4.95 13.83
N GLY A 154 3.38 5.97 14.14
CA GLY A 154 1.99 5.78 14.56
C GLY A 154 1.14 5.12 13.46
N SER A 155 1.23 5.62 12.24
CA SER A 155 0.46 5.07 11.12
C SER A 155 0.96 3.69 10.67
N GLN A 156 2.28 3.45 10.67
CA GLN A 156 2.84 2.14 10.36
C GLN A 156 2.45 1.09 11.39
N ALA A 157 2.45 1.40 12.68
CA ALA A 157 1.97 0.48 13.71
C ALA A 157 0.49 0.12 13.49
N PHE A 158 -0.34 1.10 13.13
CA PHE A 158 -1.74 0.87 12.81
C PHE A 158 -1.91 -0.03 11.58
N VAL A 159 -1.22 0.29 10.47
CA VAL A 159 -1.27 -0.50 9.24
C VAL A 159 -0.72 -1.90 9.45
N ARG A 160 0.39 -2.05 10.20
CA ARG A 160 0.97 -3.35 10.52
C ARG A 160 -0.03 -4.24 11.26
N GLY A 161 -0.79 -3.70 12.21
CA GLY A 161 -1.87 -4.43 12.87
C GLY A 161 -2.90 -4.96 11.86
N LEU A 162 -3.35 -4.12 10.93
CA LEU A 162 -4.29 -4.54 9.87
C LEU A 162 -3.72 -5.62 8.94
N VAL A 163 -2.41 -5.57 8.67
CA VAL A 163 -1.70 -6.57 7.86
C VAL A 163 -1.59 -7.89 8.62
N ASP A 164 -1.26 -7.85 9.91
CA ASP A 164 -1.13 -9.04 10.74
C ASP A 164 -2.49 -9.74 10.90
N ASP A 165 -3.57 -8.98 11.07
CA ASP A 165 -4.96 -9.48 11.23
C ASP A 165 -5.54 -10.11 9.94
N TRP A 166 -5.07 -9.73 8.75
CA TRP A 166 -5.65 -10.19 7.49
C TRP A 166 -5.22 -11.61 7.12
N ASP A 167 -6.12 -12.59 7.19
CA ASP A 167 -5.78 -14.00 6.92
C ASP A 167 -5.60 -14.32 5.43
N ILE A 168 -4.45 -13.93 4.88
CA ILE A 168 -4.01 -14.21 3.51
C ILE A 168 -2.51 -14.54 3.49
N PRO A 169 -2.00 -15.20 2.44
CA PRO A 169 -0.56 -15.33 2.24
C PRO A 169 0.11 -13.95 2.22
N LYS A 170 1.08 -13.76 3.11
CA LYS A 170 1.76 -12.47 3.27
C LYS A 170 3.26 -12.66 3.49
N LEU A 171 4.06 -11.81 2.85
CA LEU A 171 5.48 -11.63 3.08
C LEU A 171 5.72 -10.25 3.66
N VAL A 172 6.17 -10.20 4.92
CA VAL A 172 6.61 -8.94 5.54
C VAL A 172 8.13 -8.82 5.40
N ILE A 173 8.57 -7.71 4.81
CA ILE A 173 9.98 -7.35 4.68
C ILE A 173 10.25 -6.22 5.66
N GLU A 174 10.98 -6.54 6.72
CA GLU A 174 11.45 -5.56 7.70
C GLU A 174 12.72 -4.93 7.16
N ASN A 175 12.59 -3.69 6.66
CA ASN A 175 13.66 -3.00 5.96
C ASN A 175 14.57 -2.26 6.96
N ALA A 176 15.44 -3.01 7.63
CA ALA A 176 16.43 -2.46 8.56
C ALA A 176 17.77 -2.18 7.87
N ASP A 177 18.25 -3.15 7.09
CA ASP A 177 19.64 -3.20 6.61
C ASP A 177 19.77 -2.98 5.09
N TYR A 178 18.66 -2.71 4.40
CA TYR A 178 18.60 -2.49 2.95
C TYR A 178 19.26 -3.62 2.12
N LEU A 179 19.14 -4.87 2.60
CA LEU A 179 19.67 -6.08 1.97
C LEU A 179 18.82 -6.49 0.76
N TRP A 180 18.72 -5.61 -0.22
CA TRP A 180 17.77 -5.75 -1.31
C TRP A 180 17.95 -7.04 -2.12
N ALA A 181 19.20 -7.50 -2.32
CA ALA A 181 19.50 -8.79 -2.96
C ALA A 181 18.75 -9.95 -2.30
N GLU A 182 18.78 -10.00 -0.96
CA GLU A 182 18.08 -11.01 -0.18
C GLU A 182 16.56 -10.82 -0.22
N TYR A 183 16.11 -9.55 -0.15
CA TYR A 183 14.69 -9.23 -0.24
C TYR A 183 14.09 -9.64 -1.59
N TRP A 184 14.78 -9.42 -2.71
CA TRP A 184 14.34 -9.87 -4.04
C TRP A 184 14.24 -11.39 -4.12
N GLN A 185 15.22 -12.13 -3.58
CA GLN A 185 15.15 -13.59 -3.54
C GLN A 185 13.96 -14.10 -2.71
N ARG A 186 13.70 -13.49 -1.54
CA ARG A 186 12.55 -13.84 -0.68
C ARG A 186 11.23 -13.55 -1.39
N ILE A 187 11.12 -12.41 -2.07
CA ILE A 187 9.94 -12.04 -2.86
C ILE A 187 9.73 -13.05 -3.97
N GLU A 188 10.77 -13.36 -4.77
CA GLU A 188 10.66 -14.33 -5.85
C GLU A 188 10.16 -15.69 -5.35
N GLN A 189 10.73 -16.20 -4.27
CA GLN A 189 10.33 -17.46 -3.65
C GLN A 189 8.87 -17.42 -3.18
N PHE A 190 8.46 -16.36 -2.49
CA PHE A 190 7.10 -16.18 -2.02
C PHE A 190 6.11 -16.20 -3.18
N VAL A 191 6.36 -15.40 -4.21
CA VAL A 191 5.46 -15.26 -5.38
C VAL A 191 5.36 -16.57 -6.13
N ARG A 192 6.49 -17.26 -6.34
CA ARG A 192 6.51 -18.57 -6.99
C ARG A 192 5.64 -19.60 -6.26
N ALA A 193 5.48 -19.48 -4.94
CA ALA A 193 4.61 -20.34 -4.16
C ALA A 193 3.12 -19.96 -4.23
N GLN A 194 2.78 -18.73 -4.67
CA GLN A 194 1.38 -18.26 -4.76
C GLN A 194 0.77 -18.42 -6.16
N VAL A 195 1.60 -18.48 -7.20
CA VAL A 195 1.15 -18.52 -8.60
C VAL A 195 1.22 -19.93 -9.23
N ARG A 196 1.45 -20.97 -8.42
CA ARG A 196 1.57 -22.37 -8.84
C ARG A 196 0.43 -23.23 -8.32
#